data_AF-A0A7K3WW32-F1
#
_entry.id   AF-A0A7K3WW32-F1
#
_cell.length_a   1.000
_cell.length_b   1.000
_cell.length_c   1.000
_cell.angle_alpha   90.00
_cell.angle_beta   90.00
_cell.angle_gamma   90.00
#
_symmetry.space_group_name_H-M   'P 1'
#
loop_
_entity.id
_entity.type
_entity.pdbx_description
1 polymer ?
#
loop_
_entity_poly.entity_id
_entity_poly.type
_entity_poly.pdbx_seq_one_letter_code
_entity_poly.pdbx_strand_id
1 'polypeptide(L)'
;MFLDTINDLKILINEKTIEIETINERMQKLTWLNGLDETCLMLINDLISAAKDLKSSLIRQFISLDVLKKSQIALEEIANFKNAIDDLEETYEDLDSVFFFLPEIPEFVETTKRLSLI
;
A
#
# COMPACT_ATOMS: atom_id res chain seq x y z
N MET A 1 -13.22 28.89 13.95
CA MET A 1 -13.75 28.42 15.25
C MET A 1 -13.15 27.04 15.54
N PHE A 2 -13.09 26.57 16.79
CA PHE A 2 -12.50 25.25 17.14
C PHE A 2 -13.11 24.09 16.34
N LEU A 3 -14.41 24.15 16.07
CA LEU A 3 -15.12 23.17 15.24
C LEU A 3 -14.61 23.16 13.79
N ASP A 4 -14.35 24.33 13.21
CA ASP A 4 -13.82 24.43 11.84
C ASP A 4 -12.45 23.76 11.75
N THR A 5 -11.58 23.97 12.74
CA THR A 5 -10.26 23.34 12.80
C THR A 5 -10.34 21.81 12.90
N ILE A 6 -11.31 21.27 13.63
CA ILE A 6 -11.55 19.82 13.68
C ILE A 6 -12.03 19.30 12.32
N ASN A 7 -12.90 20.05 11.64
CA ASN A 7 -13.37 19.66 10.31
C ASN A 7 -12.25 19.71 9.27
N ASP A 8 -11.41 20.75 9.29
CA ASP A 8 -10.24 20.87 8.42
C ASP A 8 -9.26 19.69 8.63
N LEU A 9 -9.04 19.30 9.88
CA LEU A 9 -8.23 18.14 10.22
C LEU A 9 -8.82 16.83 9.66
N LYS A 10 -10.13 16.61 9.80
CA LYS A 10 -10.80 15.42 9.26
C LYS A 10 -10.66 15.34 7.74
N ILE A 11 -10.86 16.47 7.06
CA ILE A 11 -10.69 16.58 5.61
C ILE A 11 -9.25 16.22 5.22
N LEU A 12 -8.25 16.80 5.90
CA LEU A 12 -6.85 16.53 5.63
C LEU A 12 -6.48 15.05 5.80
N ILE A 13 -6.96 14.40 6.88
CA ILE A 13 -6.72 12.97 7.10
C ILE A 13 -7.36 12.16 5.96
N ASN A 14 -8.59 12.50 5.59
CA ASN A 14 -9.31 11.79 4.54
C ASN A 14 -8.68 11.95 3.15
N GLU A 15 -8.21 13.16 2.81
CA GLU A 15 -7.47 13.40 1.56
C GLU A 15 -6.22 12.52 1.47
N LYS A 16 -5.46 12.42 2.57
CA LYS A 16 -4.29 11.54 2.65
C LYS A 16 -4.66 10.07 2.52
N THR A 17 -5.76 9.64 3.15
CA THR A 17 -6.26 8.27 3.02
C THR A 17 -6.57 7.94 1.56
N ILE A 18 -7.29 8.81 0.86
CA ILE A 18 -7.65 8.63 -0.56
C ILE A 18 -6.40 8.57 -1.46
N GLU A 19 -5.39 9.39 -1.18
CA GLU A 19 -4.11 9.35 -1.90
C GLU A 19 -3.42 7.99 -1.74
N ILE A 20 -3.39 7.44 -0.52
CA ILE A 20 -2.80 6.12 -0.25
C ILE A 20 -3.60 5.02 -0.95
N GLU A 21 -4.92 5.04 -0.86
CA GLU A 21 -5.79 4.08 -1.55
C GLU A 21 -5.57 4.11 -3.06
N THR A 22 -5.38 5.31 -3.64
CA THR A 22 -5.06 5.46 -5.07
C THR A 22 -3.70 4.87 -5.42
N ILE A 23 -2.69 5.00 -4.54
CA ILE A 23 -1.38 4.37 -4.72
C ILE A 23 -1.54 2.85 -4.66
N ASN A 24 -2.26 2.33 -3.68
CA ASN A 24 -2.52 0.89 -3.51
C ASN A 24 -3.18 0.32 -4.77
N GLU A 25 -4.26 0.93 -5.25
CA GLU A 25 -4.98 0.48 -6.46
C GLU A 25 -4.05 0.41 -7.68
N ARG A 26 -3.17 1.41 -7.85
CA ARG A 26 -2.20 1.45 -8.97
C ARG A 26 -1.13 0.39 -8.83
N MET A 27 -0.61 0.19 -7.62
CA MET A 27 0.40 -0.84 -7.34
C MET A 27 -0.18 -2.24 -7.52
N GLN A 28 -1.39 -2.51 -7.03
CA GLN A 28 -2.09 -3.79 -7.22
C GLN A 28 -2.26 -4.15 -8.69
N LYS A 29 -2.57 -3.17 -9.56
CA LYS A 29 -2.70 -3.39 -11.01
C LYS A 29 -1.39 -3.90 -11.65
N LEU A 30 -0.24 -3.63 -11.04
CA LEU A 30 1.04 -4.11 -11.56
C LEU A 30 1.18 -5.63 -11.41
N THR A 31 0.53 -6.28 -10.44
CA THR A 31 0.59 -7.74 -10.24
C THR A 31 0.10 -8.54 -11.46
N TRP A 32 -0.69 -7.92 -12.33
CA TRP A 32 -1.23 -8.53 -13.55
C TRP A 32 -0.30 -8.41 -14.77
N LEU A 33 0.83 -7.72 -14.65
CA LEU A 33 1.78 -7.56 -15.74
C LEU A 33 2.54 -8.86 -16.02
N ASN A 34 2.73 -9.17 -17.30
CA ASN A 34 3.42 -10.36 -17.78
C ASN A 34 4.51 -9.96 -18.79
N GLY A 35 5.52 -10.83 -18.97
CA GLY A 35 6.57 -10.62 -19.97
C GLY A 35 7.50 -9.44 -19.65
N LEU A 36 7.71 -9.17 -18.37
CA LEU A 36 8.59 -8.12 -17.89
C LEU A 36 10.05 -8.47 -18.16
N ASP A 37 10.83 -7.48 -18.60
CA ASP A 37 12.28 -7.60 -18.70
C ASP A 37 12.97 -7.24 -17.37
N GLU A 38 14.28 -7.40 -17.33
CA GLU A 38 15.10 -7.11 -16.15
C GLU A 38 14.98 -5.64 -15.70
N THR A 39 14.84 -4.70 -16.65
CA THR A 39 14.68 -3.28 -16.32
C THR A 39 13.35 -3.02 -15.63
N CYS A 40 12.27 -3.65 -16.10
CA CYS A 40 10.97 -3.59 -15.44
C CYS A 40 11.03 -4.18 -14.02
N LEU A 41 11.70 -5.31 -13.83
CA LEU A 41 11.86 -5.93 -12.51
C LEU A 41 12.65 -5.02 -11.56
N MET A 42 13.72 -4.37 -12.02
CA MET A 42 14.45 -3.39 -11.21
C MET A 42 13.56 -2.22 -10.76
N LEU A 43 12.75 -1.67 -11.67
CA LEU A 43 11.82 -0.57 -11.34
C LEU A 43 10.73 -0.99 -10.35
N ILE A 44 10.25 -2.24 -10.43
CA ILE A 44 9.29 -2.78 -9.46
C ILE A 44 9.96 -2.90 -8.08
N ASN A 45 11.20 -3.38 -8.01
CA ASN A 45 11.93 -3.47 -6.75
C ASN A 45 12.17 -2.08 -6.13
N ASP A 46 12.50 -1.07 -6.94
CA ASP A 46 12.64 0.31 -6.49
C ASP A 46 11.31 0.87 -5.97
N LEU A 47 10.20 0.57 -6.65
CA LEU A 47 8.85 0.95 -6.23
C LEU A 47 8.47 0.31 -4.90
N ILE A 48 8.73 -0.99 -4.70
CA ILE A 48 8.50 -1.70 -3.43
C ILE A 48 9.32 -1.04 -2.32
N SER A 49 10.58 -0.71 -2.59
CA SER A 49 11.44 -0.03 -1.61
C SER A 49 10.88 1.34 -1.23
N ALA A 50 10.46 2.14 -2.21
CA ALA A 50 9.83 3.43 -1.96
C ALA A 50 8.51 3.32 -1.18
N ALA A 51 7.71 2.28 -1.43
CA ALA A 51 6.47 2.01 -0.70
C ALA A 51 6.73 1.62 0.76
N LYS A 52 7.77 0.81 1.05
CA LYS A 52 8.22 0.48 2.41
C LYS A 52 8.65 1.73 3.18
N ASP A 53 9.37 2.65 2.53
CA ASP A 53 9.76 3.93 3.11
C ASP A 53 8.56 4.85 3.37
N LEU A 54 7.63 4.93 2.42
CA LEU A 54 6.39 5.67 2.55
C LEU A 54 5.58 5.17 3.74
N LYS A 55 5.34 3.85 3.83
CA LYS A 55 4.63 3.21 4.95
C LYS A 55 5.28 3.55 6.28
N SER A 56 6.61 3.47 6.37
CA SER A 56 7.35 3.85 7.58
C SER A 56 7.11 5.32 7.99
N SER A 57 7.02 6.22 7.03
CA SER A 57 6.68 7.63 7.26
C SER A 57 5.22 7.82 7.71
N LEU A 58 4.28 7.13 7.07
CA LEU A 58 2.85 7.20 7.37
C LEU A 58 2.53 6.63 8.76
N ILE A 59 3.17 5.54 9.17
CA ILE A 59 3.03 4.99 10.53
C ILE A 59 3.45 6.00 11.59
N ARG A 60 4.55 6.73 11.38
CA ARG A 60 4.97 7.80 12.31
C ARG A 60 3.93 8.91 12.39
N GLN A 61 3.35 9.30 11.24
CA GLN A 61 2.26 10.27 11.21
C GLN A 61 1.03 9.74 11.95
N PHE A 62 0.61 8.50 11.71
CA PHE A 62 -0.50 7.86 12.43
C PHE A 62 -0.29 7.85 13.96
N ILE A 63 0.91 7.48 14.42
CA ILE A 63 1.24 7.49 15.85
C ILE A 63 1.12 8.89 16.44
N SER A 64 1.48 9.94 15.68
CA SER A 64 1.34 11.33 16.15
C SER A 64 -0.12 11.75 16.38
N LEU A 65 -1.09 11.06 15.77
CA LEU A 65 -2.52 11.29 15.95
C LEU A 65 -3.09 10.67 17.24
N ASP A 66 -2.28 9.97 18.05
CA ASP A 66 -2.73 9.30 19.28
C ASP A 66 -3.37 10.26 20.30
N VAL A 67 -2.92 11.51 20.36
CA VAL A 67 -3.52 12.55 21.20
C VAL A 67 -4.97 12.83 20.80
N LEU A 68 -5.26 12.81 19.50
CA LEU A 68 -6.61 13.01 18.96
C LEU A 68 -7.49 11.79 19.23
N LYS A 69 -6.92 10.57 19.10
CA LYS A 69 -7.61 9.32 19.46
C LYS A 69 -8.03 9.29 20.93
N LYS A 70 -7.12 9.64 21.84
CA LYS A 70 -7.39 9.76 23.28
C LYS A 70 -8.50 10.77 23.58
N SER A 71 -8.58 11.83 22.77
CA SER A 71 -9.60 12.87 22.86
C SER A 71 -10.91 12.53 22.15
N GLN A 72 -11.03 11.33 21.57
CA GLN A 72 -12.20 10.88 20.79
C GLN A 72 -12.51 11.77 19.57
N ILE A 73 -11.49 12.40 18.99
CA ILE A 73 -11.61 13.27 17.81
C ILE A 73 -11.21 12.49 16.56
N ALA A 74 -12.02 12.60 15.50
CA ALA A 74 -11.74 12.04 14.17
C ALA A 74 -11.40 10.54 14.15
N LEU A 75 -12.05 9.75 15.03
CA LEU A 75 -11.73 8.34 15.23
C LEU A 75 -11.89 7.49 13.96
N GLU A 76 -12.95 7.75 13.20
CA GLU A 76 -13.24 7.05 11.95
C GLU A 76 -12.19 7.38 10.89
N GLU A 77 -11.89 8.67 10.71
CA GLU A 77 -10.89 9.11 9.74
C GLU A 77 -9.49 8.56 10.08
N ILE A 78 -9.13 8.54 11.36
CA ILE A 78 -7.86 7.96 11.83
C ILE A 78 -7.83 6.43 11.64
N ALA A 79 -8.95 5.74 11.82
CA ALA A 79 -9.05 4.30 11.59
C ALA A 79 -8.89 3.97 10.10
N ASN A 80 -9.61 4.69 9.22
CA ASN A 80 -9.51 4.52 7.77
C ASN A 80 -8.10 4.82 7.28
N PHE A 81 -7.46 5.86 7.81
CA PHE A 81 -6.05 6.17 7.51
C PHE A 81 -5.12 5.01 7.88
N LYS A 82 -5.33 4.34 9.02
CA LYS A 82 -4.53 3.16 9.39
C LYS A 82 -4.77 1.98 8.46
N ASN A 83 -6.02 1.72 8.10
CA ASN A 83 -6.36 0.64 7.17
C ASN A 83 -5.68 0.85 5.82
N ALA A 84 -5.74 2.06 5.26
CA ALA A 84 -5.06 2.37 4.00
C ALA A 84 -3.53 2.16 4.07
N ILE A 85 -2.90 2.43 5.23
CA ILE A 85 -1.47 2.14 5.45
C ILE A 85 -1.19 0.63 5.50
N ASP A 86 -2.09 -0.15 6.07
CA ASP A 86 -1.94 -1.61 6.14
C ASP A 86 -2.16 -2.24 4.77
N ASP A 87 -3.14 -1.77 4.00
CA ASP A 87 -3.36 -2.18 2.62
C ASP A 87 -2.15 -1.85 1.72
N LEU A 88 -1.42 -0.76 2.00
CA LEU A 88 -0.17 -0.43 1.32
C LEU A 88 0.92 -1.46 1.62
N GLU A 89 0.99 -1.95 2.86
CA GLU A 89 1.90 -3.01 3.25
C GLU A 89 1.61 -4.32 2.53
N GLU A 90 0.35 -4.77 2.57
CA GLU A 90 -0.08 -5.95 1.84
C GLU A 90 0.21 -5.83 0.34
N THR A 91 -0.08 -4.67 -0.25
CA THR A 91 0.12 -4.44 -1.69
C THR A 91 1.58 -4.54 -2.12
N TYR A 92 2.53 -3.98 -1.36
CA TYR A 92 3.94 -4.12 -1.74
C TYR A 92 4.48 -5.53 -1.46
N GLU A 93 3.94 -6.24 -0.46
CA GLU A 93 4.30 -7.63 -0.17
C GLU A 93 3.79 -8.58 -1.27
N ASP A 94 2.59 -8.34 -1.79
CA ASP A 94 2.04 -9.06 -2.93
C ASP A 94 2.88 -8.85 -4.19
N LEU A 95 3.33 -7.61 -4.46
CA LEU A 95 4.23 -7.35 -5.59
C LEU A 95 5.57 -8.07 -5.41
N ASP A 96 6.14 -8.03 -4.21
CA ASP A 96 7.39 -8.72 -3.88
C ASP A 96 7.23 -10.24 -4.13
N SER A 97 6.10 -10.78 -3.67
CA SER A 97 5.74 -12.18 -3.83
C SER A 97 5.59 -12.58 -5.30
N VAL A 98 4.78 -11.85 -6.06
CA VAL A 98 4.46 -12.16 -7.47
C VAL A 98 5.70 -12.10 -8.36
N PHE A 99 6.57 -11.10 -8.16
CA PHE A 99 7.67 -10.83 -9.08
C PHE A 99 9.01 -11.43 -8.67
N PHE A 100 9.25 -11.68 -7.39
CA PHE A 100 10.57 -12.12 -6.91
C PHE A 100 10.53 -13.43 -6.13
N PHE A 101 9.45 -13.76 -5.43
CA PHE A 101 9.39 -14.99 -4.64
C PHE A 101 8.77 -16.18 -5.39
N LEU A 102 7.54 -16.02 -5.89
CA LEU A 102 6.81 -17.11 -6.58
C LEU A 102 7.54 -17.66 -7.82
N PRO A 103 8.21 -16.83 -8.65
CA PRO A 103 8.99 -17.34 -9.79
C PRO A 103 10.17 -18.23 -9.40
N GLU A 104 10.66 -18.14 -8.16
CA GLU A 104 11.73 -19.00 -7.65
C GLU A 104 11.22 -20.38 -7.17
N ILE A 105 9.90 -20.55 -7.02
CA ILE A 105 9.29 -21.81 -6.58
C ILE A 105 9.05 -22.73 -7.80
N PRO A 106 9.76 -23.87 -7.92
CA PRO A 106 9.67 -24.74 -9.09
C PRO A 106 8.25 -25.26 -9.36
N GLU A 107 7.51 -25.64 -8.32
CA GLU A 107 6.14 -26.15 -8.44
C GLU A 107 5.16 -25.08 -8.98
N PHE A 108 5.38 -23.82 -8.60
CA PHE A 108 4.57 -22.70 -9.08
C PHE A 108 4.83 -22.44 -10.57
N VAL A 109 6.10 -22.43 -10.98
CA VAL A 109 6.50 -22.28 -12.39
C VAL A 109 5.97 -23.45 -13.25
N GLU A 110 6.02 -24.67 -12.73
CA GLU A 110 5.50 -25.83 -13.47
C GLU A 110 3.98 -25.78 -13.62
N THR A 111 3.26 -25.39 -12.57
CA THR A 111 1.79 -25.28 -12.60
C THR A 111 1.33 -24.16 -13.53
N THR A 112 1.96 -22.98 -13.46
CA THR A 112 1.64 -21.84 -14.35
C THR A 112 1.93 -22.15 -15.82
N LYS A 113 3.03 -22.87 -16.12
CA LYS A 113 3.31 -23.38 -17.47
C LYS A 113 2.23 -24.34 -17.99
N ARG A 114 1.69 -25.22 -17.13
CA ARG A 114 0.62 -26.14 -17.52
C ARG A 114 -0.69 -25.41 -17.79
N LEU A 115 -0.97 -24.34 -17.04
CA LEU A 115 -2.18 -23.52 -17.20
C LEU A 115 -2.13 -22.61 -18.43
N SER A 116 -0.95 -22.19 -18.87
CA SER A 116 -0.79 -21.35 -20.08
C SER A 116 -0.80 -22.11 -21.41
N LEU A 117 -0.78 -23.45 -21.36
CA LEU A 117 -0.83 -24.34 -22.52
C LEU A 117 -2.24 -24.85 -22.85
N ILE A 118 -3.26 -24.46 -22.07
CA ILE A 118 -4.69 -24.77 -22.26
C ILE A 118 -5.38 -23.56 -22.88
#